data_AF-A0A8H4A7V6-F1
#
_entry.id   AF-A0A8H4A7V6-F1
#
_cell.length_a   1.000
_cell.length_b   1.000
_cell.length_c   1.000
_cell.angle_alpha   90.00
_cell.angle_beta   90.00
_cell.angle_gamma   90.00
#
_symmetry.space_group_name_H-M   'P 1'
#
loop_
_entity.id
_entity.type
_entity.pdbx_description
1 polymer ?
#
loop_
_entity_poly.entity_id
_entity_poly.type
_entity_poly.pdbx_seq_one_letter_code
_entity_poly.pdbx_strand_id
1 'polypeptide(L)'
;MNNNSLLSLTSEILAEICENLSPKDLYTLTIVCKKLRHFLWATSGFTQQIWRKSRVLMYSQDSISPPTGMCEQQYIWLKELGNLCHVCRTQVDKSDKHLFWEFKRLCCKPCLSNKTTSFEDLLQKNIPERLLYCLPCVDIDNIDNPSKEIFEAFLVTLPGIRGQNPHYWTSDVYEAYREFNALNDNEREEWVKKKRAEVEELNRIISEIEDKRRTELITSLMSQIIFLGKYNNPDAVRACRELWELNRSLTSQVANLLLRC
;
A
#
# COMPACT_ATOMS: atom_id res chain seq x y z
N MET A 1 -20.80 28.92 -34.02
CA MET A 1 -19.60 28.29 -33.44
C MET A 1 -20.07 27.04 -32.70
N ASN A 2 -19.74 25.86 -33.20
CA ASN A 2 -20.23 24.58 -32.67
C ASN A 2 -19.70 24.33 -31.26
N ASN A 3 -20.61 24.25 -30.29
CA ASN A 3 -20.33 23.75 -28.94
C ASN A 3 -20.09 22.23 -29.00
N ASN A 4 -18.90 21.82 -29.43
CA ASN A 4 -18.39 20.47 -29.19
C ASN A 4 -17.97 20.37 -27.73
N SER A 5 -18.97 20.32 -26.86
CA SER A 5 -18.74 20.14 -25.44
C SER A 5 -18.43 18.67 -25.20
N LEU A 6 -17.25 18.36 -24.63
CA LEU A 6 -16.94 17.03 -24.07
C LEU A 6 -18.08 16.52 -23.15
N LEU A 7 -18.90 17.43 -22.64
CA LEU A 7 -20.04 17.18 -21.76
C LEU A 7 -21.30 16.71 -22.51
N SER A 8 -21.35 16.69 -23.84
CA SER A 8 -22.45 16.11 -24.62
C SER A 8 -22.19 14.67 -25.06
N LEU A 9 -21.00 14.13 -24.77
CA LEU A 9 -20.67 12.74 -25.04
C LEU A 9 -21.47 11.79 -24.16
N THR A 10 -21.75 10.59 -24.67
CA THR A 10 -22.30 9.51 -23.85
C THR A 10 -21.26 9.03 -22.85
N SER A 11 -21.71 8.36 -21.79
CA SER A 11 -20.83 7.86 -20.73
C SER A 11 -19.82 6.83 -21.25
N GLU A 12 -20.16 6.07 -22.29
CA GLU A 12 -19.30 5.06 -22.90
C GLU A 12 -18.14 5.70 -23.65
N ILE A 13 -18.40 6.69 -24.52
CA ILE A 13 -17.35 7.40 -25.26
C ILE A 13 -16.46 8.16 -24.28
N LEU A 14 -17.05 8.79 -23.27
CA LEU A 14 -16.29 9.48 -22.24
C LEU A 14 -15.39 8.52 -21.45
N ALA A 15 -15.88 7.31 -21.13
CA ALA A 15 -15.08 6.28 -20.48
C ALA A 15 -13.90 5.85 -21.35
N GLU A 16 -14.13 5.58 -22.64
CA GLU A 16 -13.06 5.16 -23.57
C GLU A 16 -11.96 6.22 -23.68
N ILE A 17 -12.31 7.51 -23.74
CA ILE A 17 -11.33 8.60 -23.67
C ILE A 17 -10.55 8.53 -22.35
N CYS A 18 -11.26 8.45 -21.22
CA CYS A 18 -10.63 8.44 -19.90
C CYS A 18 -9.75 7.22 -19.63
N GLU A 19 -10.11 6.04 -20.14
CA GLU A 19 -9.32 4.81 -20.02
C GLU A 19 -7.93 4.93 -20.63
N ASN A 20 -7.76 5.82 -21.61
CA ASN A 20 -6.50 6.07 -22.31
C ASN A 20 -5.68 7.25 -21.74
N LEU A 21 -6.19 7.93 -20.71
CA LEU A 21 -5.46 9.02 -20.04
C LEU A 21 -4.61 8.51 -18.89
N SER A 22 -3.61 9.29 -18.46
CA SER A 22 -2.86 8.96 -17.25
C SER A 22 -3.70 9.18 -16.00
N PRO A 23 -3.47 8.44 -14.90
CA PRO A 23 -4.21 8.69 -13.67
C PRO A 23 -4.05 10.11 -13.11
N LYS A 24 -2.91 10.77 -13.40
CA LYS A 24 -2.70 12.19 -13.06
C LYS A 24 -3.62 13.11 -13.87
N ASP A 25 -3.82 12.83 -15.16
CA ASP A 25 -4.73 13.60 -16.01
C ASP A 25 -6.18 13.38 -15.59
N LEU A 26 -6.57 12.13 -15.30
CA LEU A 26 -7.88 11.82 -14.73
C LEU A 26 -8.15 12.60 -13.44
N TYR A 27 -7.18 12.63 -12.53
CA TYR A 27 -7.28 13.41 -11.30
C TYR A 27 -7.46 14.90 -11.60
N THR A 28 -6.69 15.45 -12.54
CA THR A 28 -6.80 16.85 -12.98
C THR A 28 -8.19 17.15 -13.55
N LEU A 29 -8.75 16.26 -14.37
CA LEU A 29 -10.11 16.38 -14.91
C LEU A 29 -11.17 16.47 -13.80
N THR A 30 -10.99 15.75 -12.69
CA THR A 30 -11.91 15.78 -11.54
C THR A 30 -11.87 17.09 -10.75
N ILE A 31 -10.83 17.91 -10.94
CA ILE A 31 -10.67 19.21 -10.29
C ILE A 31 -11.26 20.31 -11.16
N VAL A 32 -11.06 20.24 -12.47
CA VAL A 32 -11.44 21.33 -13.40
C VAL A 32 -12.91 21.29 -13.84
N CYS A 33 -13.60 20.15 -13.73
CA CYS A 33 -14.99 20.03 -14.19
C CYS A 33 -15.87 19.23 -13.21
N LYS A 34 -16.98 19.83 -12.75
CA LYS A 34 -17.94 19.18 -11.83
C LYS A 34 -18.58 17.92 -12.41
N LYS A 35 -18.90 17.90 -13.72
CA LYS A 35 -19.50 16.73 -14.38
C LYS A 35 -18.50 15.58 -14.46
N LEU A 36 -17.25 15.87 -14.86
CA LEU A 36 -16.17 14.88 -14.87
C LEU A 36 -15.82 14.41 -13.47
N ARG A 37 -15.86 15.31 -12.46
CA ARG A 37 -15.72 14.93 -11.06
C ARG A 37 -16.79 13.92 -10.65
N HIS A 38 -18.05 14.19 -10.94
CA HIS A 38 -19.13 13.26 -10.59
C HIS A 38 -18.96 11.90 -11.28
N PHE A 39 -18.56 11.91 -12.56
CA PHE A 39 -18.33 10.70 -13.35
C PHE A 39 -17.11 9.88 -12.90
N LEU A 40 -15.96 10.52 -12.72
CA LEU A 40 -14.69 9.88 -12.39
C LEU A 40 -14.51 9.61 -10.89
N TRP A 41 -15.24 10.30 -10.02
CA TRP A 41 -15.10 10.14 -8.56
C TRP A 41 -16.16 9.22 -7.92
N ALA A 42 -17.01 8.60 -8.74
CA ALA A 42 -17.95 7.58 -8.26
C ALA A 42 -17.22 6.29 -7.86
N THR A 43 -17.80 5.55 -6.91
CA THR A 43 -17.31 4.25 -6.43
C THR A 43 -17.93 3.07 -7.19
N SER A 44 -18.66 3.35 -8.28
CA SER A 44 -19.29 2.32 -9.12
C SER A 44 -18.25 1.43 -9.80
N GLY A 45 -18.59 0.16 -10.04
CA GLY A 45 -17.72 -0.78 -10.76
C GLY A 45 -17.28 -0.25 -12.14
N PHE A 46 -18.17 0.47 -12.83
CA PHE A 46 -17.86 1.13 -14.10
C PHE A 46 -16.74 2.16 -13.95
N THR A 47 -16.84 3.06 -12.97
CA THR A 47 -15.81 4.06 -12.71
C THR A 47 -14.50 3.40 -12.27
N GLN A 48 -14.55 2.36 -11.43
CA GLN A 48 -13.35 1.63 -11.01
C GLN A 48 -12.61 1.01 -12.21
N GLN A 49 -13.33 0.49 -13.20
CA GLN A 49 -12.71 -0.06 -14.42
C GLN A 49 -11.95 1.01 -15.23
N ILE A 50 -12.48 2.24 -15.31
CA ILE A 50 -11.79 3.35 -16.00
C ILE A 50 -10.43 3.62 -15.34
N TRP A 51 -10.41 3.78 -14.02
CA TRP A 51 -9.17 4.04 -13.29
C TRP A 51 -8.20 2.86 -13.33
N ARG A 52 -8.71 1.63 -13.23
CA ARG A 52 -7.90 0.41 -13.34
C ARG A 52 -7.22 0.31 -14.71
N LYS A 53 -7.96 0.51 -15.80
CA LYS A 53 -7.41 0.46 -17.17
C LYS A 53 -6.39 1.56 -17.38
N SER A 54 -6.70 2.79 -16.97
CA SER A 54 -5.77 3.93 -17.00
C SER A 54 -4.47 3.63 -16.26
N ARG A 55 -4.56 3.06 -15.04
CA ARG A 55 -3.41 2.67 -14.23
C ARG A 55 -2.60 1.56 -14.90
N VAL A 56 -3.22 0.45 -15.30
CA VAL A 56 -2.52 -0.69 -15.90
C VAL A 56 -1.90 -0.33 -17.25
N LEU A 57 -2.54 0.55 -18.03
CA LEU A 57 -2.00 1.00 -19.32
C LEU A 57 -0.72 1.82 -19.14
N MET A 58 -0.73 2.79 -18.22
CA MET A 58 0.39 3.73 -18.04
C MET A 58 1.47 3.22 -17.09
N TYR A 59 1.06 2.35 -16.17
CA TYR A 59 1.93 1.66 -15.24
C TYR A 59 1.74 0.16 -15.49
N SER A 60 2.25 -0.33 -16.63
CA SER A 60 2.15 -1.75 -17.05
C SER A 60 2.71 -2.74 -16.02
N GLN A 61 3.57 -2.24 -15.13
CA GLN A 61 4.10 -2.97 -13.98
C GLN A 61 3.25 -2.79 -12.71
N ASP A 62 2.05 -2.24 -12.79
CA ASP A 62 1.13 -2.07 -11.67
C ASP A 62 -0.15 -2.89 -11.91
N SER A 63 0.01 -4.21 -12.00
CA SER A 63 -1.09 -5.17 -12.14
C SER A 63 -1.76 -5.53 -10.81
N ILE A 64 -1.17 -5.14 -9.67
CA ILE A 64 -1.70 -5.51 -8.35
C ILE A 64 -2.99 -4.72 -8.14
N SER A 65 -4.01 -5.39 -7.64
CA SER A 65 -5.29 -4.74 -7.35
C SER A 65 -5.18 -3.93 -6.05
N PRO A 66 -5.99 -2.87 -5.88
CA PRO A 66 -6.06 -2.15 -4.62
C PRO A 66 -6.32 -3.10 -3.44
N PRO A 67 -5.73 -2.84 -2.26
CA PRO A 67 -6.06 -3.58 -1.04
C PRO A 67 -7.56 -3.57 -0.74
N THR A 68 -8.06 -4.63 -0.11
CA THR A 68 -9.48 -4.79 0.23
C THR A 68 -10.05 -3.55 0.93
N GLY A 69 -11.19 -3.05 0.47
CA GLY A 69 -11.82 -1.84 1.00
C GLY A 69 -11.18 -0.52 0.56
N MET A 70 -10.33 -0.54 -0.47
CA MET A 70 -9.78 0.65 -1.12
C MET A 70 -10.24 0.73 -2.57
N CYS A 71 -10.64 1.91 -3.03
CA CYS A 71 -10.93 2.13 -4.45
C CYS A 71 -9.66 2.44 -5.25
N GLU A 72 -9.71 2.27 -6.58
CA GLU A 72 -8.62 2.59 -7.50
C GLU A 72 -8.16 4.05 -7.35
N GLN A 73 -9.08 4.99 -7.14
CA GLN A 73 -8.71 6.41 -6.95
C GLN A 73 -7.86 6.61 -5.68
N GLN A 74 -8.22 5.96 -4.57
CA GLN A 74 -7.46 6.02 -3.32
C GLN A 74 -6.09 5.37 -3.48
N TYR A 75 -6.05 4.20 -4.11
CA TYR A 75 -4.82 3.45 -4.36
C TYR A 75 -3.83 4.27 -5.19
N ILE A 76 -4.29 4.79 -6.33
CA ILE A 76 -3.51 5.65 -7.23
C ILE A 76 -3.06 6.91 -6.51
N TRP A 77 -3.94 7.55 -5.74
CA TRP A 77 -3.57 8.73 -4.99
C TRP A 77 -2.43 8.42 -4.03
N LEU A 78 -2.55 7.38 -3.21
CA LEU A 78 -1.55 7.03 -2.20
C LEU A 78 -0.20 6.67 -2.82
N LYS A 79 -0.23 5.90 -3.89
CA LYS A 79 0.97 5.40 -4.55
C LYS A 79 1.67 6.48 -5.38
N GLU A 80 0.93 7.15 -6.26
CA GLU A 80 1.51 7.96 -7.34
C GLU A 80 1.38 9.47 -7.10
N LEU A 81 0.17 9.94 -6.78
CA LEU A 81 -0.15 11.37 -6.84
C LEU A 81 0.11 12.11 -5.53
N GLY A 82 0.00 11.41 -4.41
CA GLY A 82 0.04 11.94 -3.07
C GLY A 82 1.44 12.33 -2.63
N ASN A 83 1.57 13.55 -2.10
CA ASN A 83 2.79 14.07 -1.50
C ASN A 83 2.53 14.85 -0.21
N LEU A 84 1.32 14.83 0.35
CA LEU A 84 0.97 15.53 1.59
C LEU A 84 0.55 14.52 2.65
N CYS A 85 1.02 14.73 3.88
CA CYS A 85 0.59 13.96 5.03
C CYS A 85 -0.93 14.11 5.24
N HIS A 86 -1.64 13.00 5.45
CA HIS A 86 -3.08 13.02 5.69
C HIS A 86 -3.47 13.73 6.99
N VAL A 87 -2.54 13.81 7.95
CA VAL A 87 -2.77 14.40 9.27
C VAL A 87 -2.41 15.88 9.29
N CYS A 88 -1.13 16.22 9.04
CA CYS A 88 -0.66 17.61 9.15
C CYS A 88 -0.65 18.39 7.83
N ARG A 89 -0.90 17.73 6.69
CA ARG A 89 -0.89 18.34 5.35
C ARG A 89 0.47 18.88 4.89
N THR A 90 1.53 18.68 5.66
CA THR A 90 2.91 18.98 5.24
C THR A 90 3.35 18.02 4.15
N GLN A 91 4.24 18.49 3.28
CA GLN A 91 4.83 17.66 2.23
C GLN A 91 5.64 16.50 2.84
N VAL A 92 5.43 15.30 2.28
CA VAL A 92 6.20 14.08 2.58
C VAL A 92 7.12 13.85 1.38
N ASP A 93 8.40 13.60 1.63
CA ASP A 93 9.37 13.39 0.55
C ASP A 93 9.05 12.10 -0.23
N LYS A 94 9.41 12.06 -1.51
CA LYS A 94 9.18 10.92 -2.40
C LYS A 94 10.07 9.72 -2.07
N SER A 95 11.30 9.95 -1.62
CA SER A 95 12.22 8.91 -1.12
C SER A 95 11.73 8.34 0.22
N ASP A 96 11.14 9.19 1.05
CA ASP A 96 10.62 8.89 2.39
C ASP A 96 9.09 8.78 2.41
N LYS A 97 8.47 8.36 1.29
CA LYS A 97 7.04 8.05 1.25
C LYS A 97 6.79 6.87 2.19
N HIS A 98 6.57 7.16 3.45
CA HIS A 98 6.02 6.23 4.42
C HIS A 98 4.52 6.10 4.15
N LEU A 99 4.23 5.44 3.03
CA LEU A 99 2.92 4.92 2.76
C LEU A 99 2.73 3.69 3.63
N PHE A 100 1.93 3.83 4.67
CA PHE A 100 1.56 2.71 5.55
C PHE A 100 0.32 2.07 4.95
N TRP A 101 0.52 0.96 4.22
CA TRP A 101 -0.56 0.27 3.53
C TRP A 101 -1.59 -0.32 4.51
N GLU A 102 -1.12 -0.74 5.68
CA GLU A 102 -1.91 -1.26 6.81
C GLU A 102 -2.94 -0.23 7.27
N PHE A 103 -2.54 1.04 7.32
CA PHE A 103 -3.41 2.15 7.69
C PHE A 103 -4.02 2.87 6.50
N LYS A 104 -3.64 2.50 5.28
CA LYS A 104 -4.11 3.11 4.02
C LYS A 104 -3.90 4.64 4.00
N ARG A 105 -2.78 5.11 4.56
CA ARG A 105 -2.49 6.53 4.78
C ARG A 105 -1.06 6.88 4.41
N LEU A 106 -0.91 8.02 3.73
CA LEU A 106 0.36 8.71 3.60
C LEU A 106 0.56 9.60 4.84
N CYS A 107 1.58 9.31 5.66
CA CYS A 107 1.81 10.00 6.93
C CYS A 107 3.29 10.32 7.11
N CYS A 108 3.62 11.47 7.68
CA CYS A 108 5.00 11.74 8.12
C CYS A 108 5.29 11.01 9.43
N LYS A 109 6.56 10.68 9.70
CA LYS A 109 6.98 9.97 10.93
C LYS A 109 6.42 10.61 12.21
N PRO A 110 6.49 11.94 12.44
CA PRO A 110 5.96 12.53 13.67
C PRO A 110 4.45 12.33 13.83
N CYS A 111 3.69 12.41 12.74
CA CYS A 111 2.26 12.18 12.78
C CYS A 111 1.92 10.70 12.98
N LEU A 112 2.72 9.78 12.42
CA LEU A 112 2.57 8.35 12.68
C LEU A 112 2.74 8.07 14.18
N SER A 113 3.89 8.44 14.75
CA SER A 113 4.19 8.19 16.17
C SER A 113 3.13 8.79 17.10
N ASN A 114 2.59 9.97 16.77
CA ASN A 114 1.54 10.62 17.55
C ASN A 114 0.14 9.99 17.36
N LYS A 115 -0.11 9.29 16.25
CA LYS A 115 -1.41 8.70 15.92
C LYS A 115 -1.48 7.19 16.13
N THR A 116 -0.36 6.58 16.49
CA THR A 116 -0.29 5.17 16.81
C THR A 116 -0.05 4.95 18.31
N THR A 117 -0.39 3.76 18.80
CA THR A 117 -0.10 3.32 20.16
C THR A 117 0.47 1.91 20.10
N SER A 118 1.49 1.64 20.90
CA SER A 118 2.15 0.33 20.96
C SER A 118 1.22 -0.74 21.53
N PHE A 119 1.51 -2.00 21.21
CA PHE A 119 0.79 -3.15 21.75
C PHE A 119 0.81 -3.18 23.27
N GLU A 120 1.99 -2.98 23.87
CA GLU A 120 2.17 -2.98 25.32
C GLU A 120 1.34 -1.90 26.01
N ASP A 121 1.33 -0.67 25.47
CA ASP A 121 0.54 0.44 26.01
C ASP A 121 -0.97 0.17 25.94
N LEU A 122 -1.43 -0.53 24.89
CA LEU A 122 -2.83 -0.91 24.73
C LEU A 122 -3.24 -2.02 25.72
N LEU A 123 -2.36 -2.98 26.00
CA LEU A 123 -2.59 -3.97 27.04
C LEU A 123 -2.68 -3.33 28.43
N GLN A 124 -1.81 -2.36 28.74
CA GLN A 124 -1.89 -1.59 29.99
C GLN A 124 -3.21 -0.81 30.13
N LYS A 125 -3.84 -0.44 29.01
CA LYS A 125 -5.16 0.20 28.96
C LYS A 125 -6.32 -0.79 28.99
N ASN A 126 -6.06 -2.06 29.28
CA ASN A 126 -7.03 -3.16 29.32
C ASN A 126 -7.75 -3.41 27.98
N ILE A 127 -7.09 -3.12 26.85
CA ILE A 127 -7.61 -3.53 25.54
C ILE A 127 -7.31 -5.02 25.35
N PRO A 128 -8.32 -5.86 25.02
CA PRO A 128 -8.12 -7.30 24.85
C PRO A 128 -7.13 -7.61 23.74
N GLU A 129 -6.13 -8.44 24.04
CA GLU A 129 -5.13 -8.91 23.08
C GLU A 129 -5.79 -9.56 21.83
N ARG A 130 -6.83 -10.37 22.06
CA ARG A 130 -7.59 -11.02 20.98
C ARG A 130 -8.13 -10.02 19.95
N LEU A 131 -8.53 -8.82 20.40
CA LEU A 131 -8.99 -7.74 19.52
C LEU A 131 -7.83 -7.13 18.74
N LEU A 132 -6.69 -6.90 19.38
CA LEU A 132 -5.50 -6.34 18.73
C LEU A 132 -4.99 -7.24 17.60
N TYR A 133 -5.08 -8.56 17.75
CA TYR A 133 -4.76 -9.49 16.66
C TYR A 133 -5.68 -9.37 15.44
N CYS A 134 -6.85 -8.76 15.59
CA CYS A 134 -7.82 -8.53 14.52
C CYS A 134 -7.65 -7.18 13.83
N LEU A 135 -6.60 -6.43 14.15
CA LEU A 135 -6.35 -5.10 13.61
C LEU A 135 -5.04 -5.03 12.81
N PRO A 136 -4.99 -4.19 11.76
CA PRO A 136 -3.74 -3.84 11.08
C PRO A 136 -2.77 -3.16 12.04
N CYS A 137 -1.49 -3.45 11.91
CA CYS A 137 -0.43 -2.88 12.73
C CYS A 137 0.86 -2.75 11.94
N VAL A 138 1.75 -1.87 12.40
CA VAL A 138 3.07 -1.64 11.80
C VAL A 138 4.16 -1.69 12.86
N ASP A 139 5.36 -2.12 12.49
CA ASP A 139 6.52 -2.09 13.38
C ASP A 139 7.35 -0.81 13.12
N ILE A 140 7.16 0.19 13.98
CA ILE A 140 7.77 1.52 13.82
C ILE A 140 9.26 1.52 14.21
N ASP A 141 9.65 0.65 15.14
CA ASP A 141 11.00 0.64 15.74
C ASP A 141 12.14 0.36 14.73
N ASN A 142 11.80 -0.10 13.51
CA ASN A 142 12.75 -0.39 12.43
C ASN A 142 12.92 0.77 11.42
N ILE A 143 12.18 1.87 11.57
CA ILE A 143 12.13 2.97 10.58
C ILE A 143 13.34 3.94 10.68
N ASP A 144 14.14 3.87 11.75
CA ASP A 144 15.17 4.88 12.07
C ASP A 144 16.63 4.39 11.92
N ASN A 145 16.91 3.22 11.32
CA ASN A 145 18.27 2.71 11.21
C ASN A 145 18.80 2.54 9.76
N PRO A 146 19.44 3.57 9.18
CA PRO A 146 19.89 3.55 7.80
C PRO A 146 21.00 2.54 7.48
N SER A 147 21.83 2.13 8.45
CA SER A 147 22.87 1.12 8.23
C SER A 147 22.33 -0.31 8.16
N LYS A 148 21.05 -0.49 8.47
CA LYS A 148 20.27 -1.74 8.37
C LYS A 148 19.33 -1.76 7.15
N GLU A 149 19.28 -0.69 6.36
CA GLU A 149 18.33 -0.51 5.24
C GLU A 149 18.41 -1.53 4.11
N ILE A 150 19.56 -2.20 3.90
CA ILE A 150 19.66 -3.20 2.81
C ILE A 150 19.46 -4.62 3.34
N PHE A 151 19.90 -4.91 4.57
CA PHE A 151 19.88 -6.27 5.13
C PHE A 151 18.66 -6.53 6.02
N GLU A 152 18.18 -5.52 6.76
CA GLU A 152 16.93 -5.63 7.52
C GLU A 152 15.69 -5.22 6.72
N ALA A 153 15.78 -4.30 5.74
CA ALA A 153 14.67 -4.18 4.78
C ALA A 153 14.50 -5.45 3.93
N PHE A 154 15.47 -6.36 3.96
CA PHE A 154 15.39 -7.67 3.31
C PHE A 154 14.78 -8.75 4.23
N LEU A 155 14.99 -8.69 5.55
CA LEU A 155 14.54 -9.70 6.53
C LEU A 155 13.31 -9.29 7.38
N VAL A 156 13.14 -8.00 7.66
CA VAL A 156 12.08 -7.44 8.54
C VAL A 156 10.81 -7.12 7.75
N THR A 157 10.91 -7.00 6.43
CA THR A 157 9.77 -6.91 5.49
C THR A 157 9.26 -8.30 5.07
N LEU A 158 9.51 -9.33 5.88
CA LEU A 158 8.83 -10.60 5.70
C LEU A 158 7.37 -10.40 6.14
N PRO A 159 6.41 -10.51 5.22
CA PRO A 159 5.01 -10.25 5.53
C PRO A 159 4.52 -11.23 6.60
N GLY A 160 3.88 -10.70 7.63
CA GLY A 160 3.22 -11.50 8.67
C GLY A 160 4.06 -11.77 9.93
N ILE A 161 5.32 -11.33 10.01
CA ILE A 161 6.07 -11.37 11.28
C ILE A 161 5.77 -10.08 12.04
N ARG A 162 4.87 -10.13 13.02
CA ARG A 162 4.70 -9.01 13.97
C ARG A 162 5.98 -8.88 14.78
N GLY A 163 6.54 -7.68 14.84
CA GLY A 163 7.59 -7.32 15.78
C GLY A 163 7.16 -7.56 17.22
N GLN A 164 8.09 -7.41 18.16
CA GLN A 164 7.82 -7.67 19.58
C GLN A 164 6.82 -6.66 20.18
N ASN A 165 6.74 -5.44 19.62
CA ASN A 165 5.83 -4.40 20.09
C ASN A 165 5.22 -3.58 18.93
N PRO A 166 4.28 -4.19 18.17
CA PRO A 166 3.71 -3.54 17.00
C PRO A 166 2.83 -2.35 17.41
N HIS A 167 2.73 -1.38 16.51
CA HIS A 167 1.97 -0.16 16.70
C HIS A 167 0.66 -0.20 15.91
N TYR A 168 -0.41 0.25 16.56
CA TYR A 168 -1.75 0.28 15.99
C TYR A 168 -2.23 1.71 15.84
N TRP A 169 -3.03 1.99 14.82
CA TRP A 169 -3.65 3.31 14.68
C TRP A 169 -4.66 3.53 15.80
N THR A 170 -4.40 4.52 16.67
CA THR A 170 -5.09 4.67 17.96
C THR A 170 -6.61 4.81 17.81
N SER A 171 -7.08 5.58 16.84
CA SER A 171 -8.53 5.78 16.64
C SER A 171 -9.24 4.49 16.25
N ASP A 172 -8.57 3.67 15.43
CA ASP A 172 -9.17 2.46 14.84
C ASP A 172 -9.25 1.37 15.92
N VAL A 173 -8.28 1.31 16.84
CA VAL A 173 -8.35 0.44 18.03
C VAL A 173 -9.56 0.78 18.88
N TYR A 174 -9.77 2.05 19.21
CA TYR A 174 -10.89 2.43 20.07
C TYR A 174 -12.24 2.27 19.37
N GLU A 175 -12.31 2.44 18.06
CA GLU A 175 -13.50 2.15 17.28
C GLU A 175 -13.84 0.66 17.31
N ALA A 176 -12.87 -0.19 16.98
CA ALA A 176 -13.03 -1.65 17.05
C ALA A 176 -13.35 -2.13 18.46
N TYR A 177 -12.76 -1.53 19.49
CA TYR A 177 -13.04 -1.87 20.89
C TYR A 177 -14.48 -1.55 21.28
N ARG A 178 -15.03 -0.42 20.81
CA ARG A 178 -16.45 -0.08 21.02
C ARG A 178 -17.36 -1.07 20.29
N GLU A 179 -17.06 -1.39 19.03
CA GLU A 179 -17.82 -2.39 18.26
C GLU A 179 -17.83 -3.74 18.97
N PHE A 180 -16.65 -4.25 19.34
CA PHE A 180 -16.48 -5.56 19.97
C PHE A 180 -17.24 -5.67 21.30
N ASN A 181 -17.21 -4.62 22.12
CA ASN A 181 -17.90 -4.62 23.40
C ASN A 181 -19.42 -4.51 23.27
N ALA A 182 -19.93 -3.95 22.17
CA ALA A 182 -21.36 -3.84 21.91
C ALA A 182 -22.00 -5.18 21.50
N LEU A 183 -21.20 -6.15 21.08
CA LEU A 183 -21.64 -7.48 20.64
C LEU A 183 -21.77 -8.47 21.80
N ASN A 184 -22.63 -9.48 21.63
CA ASN A 184 -22.68 -10.64 22.52
C ASN A 184 -21.58 -11.66 22.20
N ASP A 185 -21.42 -12.71 23.01
CA ASP A 185 -20.29 -13.64 22.89
C ASP A 185 -20.24 -14.41 21.56
N ASN A 186 -21.40 -14.82 21.02
CA ASN A 186 -21.45 -15.51 19.72
C ASN A 186 -21.11 -14.54 18.58
N GLU A 187 -21.68 -13.33 18.61
CA GLU A 187 -21.40 -12.28 17.63
C GLU A 187 -19.93 -11.84 17.66
N ARG A 188 -19.31 -11.81 18.84
CA ARG A 188 -17.88 -11.52 19.00
C ARG A 188 -17.01 -12.56 18.31
N GLU A 189 -17.37 -13.83 18.42
CA GLU A 189 -16.63 -14.92 17.77
C GLU A 189 -16.68 -14.77 16.24
N GLU A 190 -17.86 -14.50 15.69
CA GLU A 190 -18.04 -14.24 14.25
C GLU A 190 -17.30 -12.98 13.81
N TRP A 191 -17.39 -11.90 14.59
CA TRP A 191 -16.69 -10.64 14.32
C TRP A 191 -15.17 -10.84 14.29
N VAL A 192 -14.61 -11.60 15.25
CA VAL A 192 -13.17 -11.90 15.30
C VAL A 192 -12.74 -12.69 14.06
N LYS A 193 -13.49 -13.74 13.69
CA LYS A 193 -13.19 -14.55 12.50
C LYS A 193 -13.17 -13.68 11.25
N LYS A 194 -14.19 -12.84 11.08
CA LYS A 194 -14.31 -11.92 9.95
C LYS A 194 -13.15 -10.93 9.90
N LYS A 195 -12.86 -10.25 11.01
CA LYS A 195 -11.79 -9.23 11.07
C LYS A 195 -10.40 -9.82 10.86
N ARG A 196 -10.15 -11.01 11.39
CA ARG A 196 -8.89 -11.73 11.14
C ARG A 196 -8.69 -12.03 9.67
N ALA A 197 -9.73 -12.55 8.99
CA ALA A 197 -9.66 -12.81 7.55
C ALA A 197 -9.45 -11.52 6.73
N GLU A 198 -10.07 -10.41 7.12
CA GLU A 198 -9.84 -9.09 6.50
C GLU A 198 -8.37 -8.63 6.63
N VAL A 199 -7.77 -8.82 7.80
CA VAL A 199 -6.36 -8.46 8.07
C VAL A 199 -5.38 -9.40 7.34
N GLU A 200 -5.66 -10.70 7.32
CA GLU A 200 -4.84 -11.69 6.58
C GLU A 200 -4.82 -11.38 5.08
N GLU A 201 -5.99 -11.10 4.50
CA GLU A 201 -6.09 -10.69 3.10
C GLU A 201 -5.34 -9.38 2.83
N LEU A 202 -5.48 -8.39 3.71
CA LEU A 202 -4.76 -7.13 3.60
C LEU A 202 -3.25 -7.36 3.62
N ASN A 203 -2.73 -8.13 4.57
CA ASN A 203 -1.31 -8.43 4.70
C ASN A 203 -0.77 -9.19 3.48
N ARG A 204 -1.55 -10.10 2.90
CA ARG A 204 -1.19 -10.79 1.65
C ARG A 204 -1.04 -9.79 0.50
N ILE A 205 -1.98 -8.86 0.33
CA ILE A 205 -1.87 -7.85 -0.74
C ILE A 205 -0.67 -6.92 -0.49
N ILE A 206 -0.42 -6.52 0.76
CA ILE A 206 0.73 -5.68 1.12
C ILE A 206 2.03 -6.38 0.77
N SER A 207 2.18 -7.66 1.13
CA SER A 207 3.31 -8.52 0.72
C SER A 207 3.56 -8.43 -0.77
N GLU A 208 2.53 -8.64 -1.58
CA GLU A 208 2.67 -8.64 -3.03
C GLU A 208 3.13 -7.28 -3.56
N ILE A 209 2.61 -6.18 -3.00
CA ILE A 209 3.01 -4.82 -3.36
C ILE A 209 4.48 -4.58 -3.04
N GLU A 210 4.93 -4.97 -1.85
CA GLU A 210 6.29 -4.77 -1.39
C GLU A 210 7.30 -5.64 -2.14
N ASP A 211 6.98 -6.91 -2.39
CA ASP A 211 7.82 -7.83 -3.16
C ASP A 211 7.99 -7.37 -4.60
N LYS A 212 6.93 -6.83 -5.19
CA LYS A 212 7.00 -6.25 -6.53
C LYS A 212 7.88 -5.01 -6.57
N ARG A 213 7.68 -4.07 -5.63
CA ARG A 213 8.52 -2.88 -5.49
C ARG A 213 9.99 -3.24 -5.29
N ARG A 214 10.28 -4.26 -4.47
CA ARG A 214 11.63 -4.77 -4.21
C ARG A 214 12.26 -5.32 -5.50
N THR A 215 11.51 -6.12 -6.25
CA THR A 215 11.94 -6.70 -7.51
C THR A 215 12.25 -5.60 -8.54
N GLU A 216 11.39 -4.58 -8.66
CA GLU A 216 11.59 -3.43 -9.55
C GLU A 216 12.86 -2.65 -9.20
N LEU A 217 13.07 -2.36 -7.92
CA LEU A 217 14.29 -1.70 -7.42
C LEU A 217 15.54 -2.50 -7.79
N ILE A 218 15.52 -3.81 -7.54
CA ILE A 218 16.64 -4.71 -7.89
C ILE A 218 16.87 -4.71 -9.39
N THR A 219 15.85 -4.88 -10.23
CA THR A 219 15.99 -4.89 -11.69
C THR A 219 16.55 -3.57 -12.22
N SER A 220 16.11 -2.43 -11.66
CA SER A 220 16.63 -1.11 -12.00
C SER A 220 18.11 -0.96 -11.61
N LEU A 221 18.47 -1.31 -10.38
CA LEU A 221 19.86 -1.29 -9.90
C LEU A 221 20.75 -2.21 -10.75
N MET A 222 20.29 -3.42 -11.05
CA MET A 222 21.01 -4.36 -11.93
C MET A 222 21.23 -3.78 -13.32
N SER A 223 20.23 -3.12 -13.90
CA SER A 223 20.33 -2.49 -15.22
C SER A 223 21.36 -1.36 -15.20
N GLN A 224 21.36 -0.52 -14.15
CA GLN A 224 22.37 0.52 -13.96
C GLN A 224 23.77 -0.06 -13.78
N ILE A 225 23.91 -1.14 -13.00
CA ILE A 225 25.20 -1.80 -12.75
C ILE A 225 25.72 -2.49 -13.99
N ILE A 226 24.88 -3.12 -14.82
CA ILE A 226 25.30 -3.69 -16.11
C ILE A 226 25.73 -2.58 -17.07
N PHE A 227 25.00 -1.45 -17.08
CA PHE A 227 25.34 -0.28 -17.88
C PHE A 227 26.69 0.35 -17.46
N LEU A 228 26.92 0.48 -16.15
CA LEU A 228 28.18 0.98 -15.57
C LEU A 228 29.31 -0.07 -15.63
N GLY A 229 28.99 -1.35 -15.54
CA GLY A 229 29.91 -2.50 -15.58
C GLY A 229 30.46 -2.77 -16.98
N LYS A 230 29.80 -2.28 -18.03
CA LYS A 230 30.41 -2.11 -19.37
C LYS A 230 31.61 -1.15 -19.35
N TYR A 231 31.82 -0.41 -18.25
CA TYR A 231 32.84 0.63 -18.09
C TYR A 231 33.73 0.48 -16.81
N ASN A 232 33.99 -0.74 -16.29
CA ASN A 232 35.19 -1.10 -15.43
C ASN A 232 34.98 -1.77 -14.03
N ASN A 233 34.19 -2.86 -13.83
CA ASN A 233 34.48 -3.78 -12.69
C ASN A 233 33.78 -5.16 -12.77
N PRO A 234 34.49 -6.28 -13.01
CA PRO A 234 33.91 -7.64 -13.03
C PRO A 234 33.40 -8.16 -11.68
N ASP A 235 33.97 -7.70 -10.56
CA ASP A 235 33.60 -8.21 -9.23
C ASP A 235 32.28 -7.60 -8.73
N ALA A 236 31.98 -6.36 -9.13
CA ALA A 236 30.68 -5.73 -8.87
C ALA A 236 29.54 -6.49 -9.58
N VAL A 237 29.77 -6.97 -10.81
CA VAL A 237 28.80 -7.77 -11.58
C VAL A 237 28.56 -9.14 -10.91
N ARG A 238 29.58 -9.73 -10.27
CA ARG A 238 29.47 -11.02 -9.57
C ARG A 238 28.65 -10.90 -8.27
N ALA A 239 28.99 -9.94 -7.41
CA ALA A 239 28.26 -9.70 -6.16
C ALA A 239 26.77 -9.42 -6.40
N CYS A 240 26.45 -8.69 -7.48
CA CYS A 240 25.08 -8.42 -7.89
C CYS A 240 24.31 -9.67 -8.34
N ARG A 241 24.99 -10.59 -9.03
CA ARG A 241 24.40 -11.88 -9.43
C ARG A 241 24.10 -12.76 -8.21
N GLU A 242 24.99 -12.78 -7.23
CA GLU A 242 24.80 -13.52 -5.99
C GLU A 242 23.61 -12.98 -5.17
N LEU A 243 23.46 -11.65 -5.06
CA LEU A 243 22.29 -11.03 -4.44
C LEU A 243 20.99 -11.36 -5.18
N TRP A 244 21.01 -11.43 -6.51
CA TRP A 244 19.84 -11.81 -7.31
C TRP A 244 19.42 -13.26 -7.07
N GLU A 245 20.38 -14.19 -7.00
CA GLU A 245 20.07 -15.59 -6.69
C GLU A 245 19.57 -15.77 -5.26
N LEU A 246 20.12 -15.02 -4.31
CA LEU A 246 19.63 -15.00 -2.92
C LEU A 246 18.17 -14.51 -2.86
N ASN A 247 17.86 -13.40 -3.55
CA ASN A 247 16.49 -12.89 -3.62
C ASN A 247 15.54 -13.93 -4.23
N ARG A 248 15.91 -14.55 -5.37
CA ARG A 248 15.10 -15.57 -6.05
C ARG A 248 14.85 -16.81 -5.16
N SER A 249 15.86 -17.23 -4.40
CA SER A 249 15.76 -18.33 -3.45
C SER A 249 14.79 -18.00 -2.31
N LEU A 250 14.88 -16.79 -1.76
CA LEU A 250 14.02 -16.35 -0.66
C LEU A 250 12.57 -16.14 -1.09
N THR A 251 12.30 -15.60 -2.29
CA THR A 251 10.92 -15.51 -2.81
C THR A 251 10.29 -16.90 -2.94
N SER A 252 11.08 -17.90 -3.34
CA SER A 252 10.63 -19.30 -3.45
C SER A 252 10.40 -19.96 -2.08
N GLN A 253 11.21 -19.63 -1.06
CA GLN A 253 11.06 -20.17 0.28
C GLN A 253 9.87 -19.55 1.04
N VAL A 254 9.62 -18.24 0.87
CA VAL A 254 8.45 -17.55 1.45
C VAL A 254 7.15 -18.09 0.83
N ALA A 255 7.11 -18.33 -0.48
CA ALA A 255 5.98 -18.97 -1.14
C ALA A 255 5.68 -20.38 -0.59
N ASN A 256 6.71 -21.14 -0.19
CA ASN A 256 6.54 -22.46 0.41
C ASN A 256 6.12 -22.43 1.89
N LEU A 257 6.44 -21.37 2.63
CA LEU A 257 6.00 -21.17 4.01
C LEU A 257 4.54 -20.72 4.10
N LEU A 258 4.08 -19.90 3.15
CA LEU A 258 2.68 -19.46 3.05
C LEU A 258 1.71 -20.58 2.61
N LEU A 259 2.20 -21.68 2.03
CA LEU A 259 1.41 -22.87 1.71
C LEU A 259 1.31 -23.87 2.89
N ARG A 260 1.98 -23.59 4.02
CA ARG A 260 2.04 -24.48 5.19
C ARG A 260 1.36 -23.91 6.45
N CYS A 261 0.79 -22.71 6.36
CA CYS A 261 -0.06 -22.10 7.39
C CYS A 261 -1.51 -22.04 6.89
#